data_AF-A0A7V1DN54-F1
#
_entry.id   AF-A0A7V1DN54-F1
#
_cell.length_a   1.000
_cell.length_b   1.000
_cell.length_c   1.000
_cell.angle_alpha   90.00
_cell.angle_beta   90.00
_cell.angle_gamma   90.00
#
_symmetry.space_group_name_H-M   'P 1'
#
loop_
_entity.id
_entity.type
_entity.pdbx_description
1 polymer ?
#
loop_
_entity_poly.entity_id
_entity_poly.type
_entity_poly.pdbx_seq_one_letter_code
_entity_poly.pdbx_strand_id
1 'polypeptide(L)'
;MRTVLRFGRKLEARTLPVHLAVDLTEVGTLQLWCVSRSTPHRWRLEFDLRDTNLVPAQASEPRSTTELAIPTDRAAQALEILRGVFSPSGTGSGDPVRVVRQLEDVLGAGKESWPLGFLREAWDVLWERREARRLSAEHEARWYNLAGFFLRPGFGTPSDPVRVAQLWRLRSEGLRFSKAAQVRAEWWNLWKRIAGGLERAQQQQLYNEVAPYLLPRLQKKREKLPRVGPQEIREYWQLLASCELLAADAKAELGSVLIDLVVRGKATPLEIWALGRLGARALMYGPLNCVVPASRVAEWVRGLLAARWSRPEPTAFALLQLARCVGDRERDLPEELRAQVAQRLEAETGNARMARMVLEPLPIERAERGQILDESLPAGLVWSGND
;
A
#
# COMPACT_ATOMS: atom_id res chain seq x y z
N MET A 1 22.88 -16.48 3.49
CA MET A 1 21.43 -16.69 3.33
C MET A 1 20.89 -17.19 4.67
N ARG A 2 20.02 -16.42 5.36
CA ARG A 2 19.36 -16.84 6.60
C ARG A 2 17.86 -16.82 6.35
N THR A 3 17.23 -17.98 6.23
CA THR A 3 15.77 -18.12 6.11
C THR A 3 15.22 -18.44 7.51
N VAL A 4 14.28 -17.63 7.99
CA VAL A 4 13.65 -17.83 9.31
C VAL A 4 12.29 -18.47 9.12
N LEU A 5 12.14 -19.73 9.50
CA LEU A 5 10.88 -20.49 9.42
C LEU A 5 10.19 -20.51 10.79
N ARG A 6 8.88 -20.24 10.85
CA ARG A 6 8.15 -20.29 12.12
C ARG A 6 7.88 -21.73 12.55
N PHE A 7 8.13 -21.99 13.83
CA PHE A 7 7.89 -23.26 14.49
C PHE A 7 7.14 -23.03 15.81
N GLY A 8 5.90 -23.50 15.90
CA GLY A 8 5.07 -23.34 17.10
C GLY A 8 4.46 -21.94 17.29
N ARG A 9 3.81 -21.72 18.45
CA ARG A 9 3.10 -20.47 18.80
C ARG A 9 3.94 -19.47 19.60
N LYS A 10 5.11 -19.87 20.13
CA LYS A 10 5.99 -19.00 20.94
C LYS A 10 7.11 -18.41 20.06
N LEU A 11 7.45 -17.14 20.30
CA LEU A 11 8.55 -16.42 19.64
C LEU A 11 9.91 -16.81 20.25
N GLU A 12 10.27 -18.09 20.20
CA GLU A 12 11.59 -18.58 20.56
C GLU A 12 12.35 -19.00 19.30
N ALA A 13 13.57 -18.49 19.12
CA ALA A 13 14.44 -18.90 18.04
C ALA A 13 14.98 -20.31 18.33
N ARG A 14 14.60 -21.30 17.53
CA ARG A 14 15.02 -22.70 17.69
C ARG A 14 15.60 -23.26 16.41
N THR A 15 16.78 -23.87 16.50
CA THR A 15 17.37 -24.65 15.40
C THR A 15 16.66 -25.99 15.30
N LEU A 16 16.14 -26.31 14.12
CA LEU A 16 15.46 -27.57 13.85
C LEU A 16 16.19 -28.36 12.78
N PRO A 17 16.44 -29.66 13.01
CA PRO A 17 16.94 -30.53 11.97
C PRO A 17 15.84 -30.77 10.93
N VAL A 18 16.15 -30.55 9.66
CA VAL A 18 15.23 -30.73 8.53
C VAL A 18 15.82 -31.67 7.47
N HIS A 19 14.95 -32.36 6.73
CA HIS A 19 15.28 -32.94 5.42
C HIS A 19 14.86 -31.97 4.32
N LEU A 20 15.64 -31.90 3.26
CA LEU A 20 15.19 -31.29 2.02
C LEU A 20 14.45 -32.35 1.21
N ALA A 21 13.17 -32.10 0.93
CA ALA A 21 12.39 -32.92 0.02
C ALA A 21 12.19 -32.17 -1.29
N VAL A 22 12.21 -32.90 -2.40
CA VAL A 22 12.05 -32.37 -3.75
C VAL A 22 10.95 -33.16 -4.43
N ASP A 23 9.93 -32.46 -4.91
CA ASP A 23 8.85 -33.05 -5.69
C ASP A 23 8.90 -32.50 -7.12
N LEU A 24 8.81 -33.36 -8.13
CA LEU A 24 8.67 -32.95 -9.52
C LEU A 24 7.17 -32.93 -9.87
N THR A 25 6.64 -31.78 -10.27
CA THR A 25 5.23 -31.68 -10.70
C THR A 25 5.02 -32.28 -12.09
N GLU A 26 3.77 -32.61 -12.43
CA GLU A 26 3.38 -33.10 -13.77
C GLU A 26 3.72 -32.12 -14.90
N VAL A 27 3.85 -30.82 -14.57
CA VAL A 27 4.27 -29.76 -15.50
C VAL A 27 5.79 -29.56 -15.55
N GLY A 28 6.59 -30.46 -14.93
CA GLY A 28 8.04 -30.46 -14.99
C GLY A 28 8.74 -29.48 -14.03
N THR A 29 8.04 -28.96 -13.01
CA THR A 29 8.61 -28.00 -12.06
C THR A 29 9.08 -28.72 -10.78
N LEU A 30 10.33 -28.49 -10.38
CA LEU A 30 10.85 -28.96 -9.09
C LEU A 30 10.36 -28.04 -7.96
N GLN A 31 9.68 -28.62 -6.98
CA GLN A 31 9.28 -27.97 -5.74
C GLN A 31 10.20 -28.43 -4.61
N LEU A 32 10.84 -27.47 -3.92
CA LEU A 32 11.70 -27.77 -2.78
C LEU A 32 10.95 -27.53 -1.47
N TRP A 33 11.25 -28.36 -0.47
CA TRP A 33 10.61 -28.33 0.83
C TRP A 33 11.61 -28.57 1.94
N CYS A 34 11.48 -27.81 3.04
CA CYS A 34 12.07 -28.18 4.33
C CYS A 34 11.05 -29.02 5.11
N VAL A 35 11.40 -30.27 5.43
CA VAL A 35 10.58 -31.18 6.23
C VAL A 35 11.24 -31.36 7.58
N SER A 36 10.55 -31.03 8.68
CA SER A 36 11.10 -31.22 10.02
C SER A 36 11.36 -32.71 10.30
N ARG A 37 12.51 -33.03 10.89
CA ARG A 37 12.84 -34.40 11.33
C ARG A 37 12.16 -34.79 12.64
N SER A 38 11.70 -33.81 13.40
CA SER A 38 11.23 -33.99 14.77
C SER A 38 9.75 -33.66 14.95
N THR A 39 9.09 -33.11 13.93
CA THR A 39 7.68 -32.72 13.99
C THR A 39 7.00 -32.91 12.63
N PRO A 40 5.65 -32.92 12.56
CA PRO A 40 4.95 -33.04 11.28
C PRO A 40 5.03 -31.80 10.37
N HIS A 41 5.78 -30.75 10.75
CA HIS A 41 5.85 -29.51 9.98
C HIS A 41 6.64 -29.69 8.68
N ARG A 42 6.11 -29.10 7.62
CA ARG A 42 6.71 -29.01 6.29
C ARG A 42 6.55 -27.58 5.77
N TRP A 43 7.62 -27.00 5.26
CA TRP A 43 7.67 -25.65 4.72
C TRP A 43 8.12 -25.68 3.26
N ARG A 44 7.36 -25.06 2.36
CA ARG A 44 7.76 -24.92 0.95
C ARG A 44 8.85 -23.86 0.82
N LEU A 45 9.84 -24.11 -0.01
CA LEU A 45 10.86 -23.14 -0.37
C LEU A 45 10.53 -22.56 -1.74
N GLU A 46 10.45 -21.24 -1.82
CA GLU A 46 10.26 -20.50 -3.06
C GLU A 46 11.50 -19.64 -3.32
N PHE A 47 12.07 -19.78 -4.51
CA PHE A 47 13.22 -19.02 -4.95
C PHE A 47 12.85 -18.28 -6.23
N ASP A 48 13.05 -16.97 -6.25
CA ASP A 48 13.01 -16.23 -7.51
C ASP A 48 14.35 -16.42 -8.23
N LEU A 49 14.35 -17.25 -9.28
CA LEU A 49 15.55 -17.59 -10.06
C LEU A 49 15.75 -16.67 -11.27
N ARG A 50 14.89 -15.66 -11.47
CA ARG A 50 14.96 -14.78 -12.66
C ARG A 50 15.97 -13.64 -12.52
N ASP A 51 16.62 -13.52 -11.37
CA ASP A 51 17.67 -12.53 -11.09
C ASP A 51 19.07 -13.09 -11.41
N THR A 52 19.25 -13.62 -12.62
CA THR A 52 20.55 -14.17 -13.09
C THR A 52 21.47 -13.12 -13.74
N ASN A 53 21.11 -11.83 -13.70
CA ASN A 53 22.04 -10.76 -14.02
C ASN A 53 22.89 -10.41 -12.79
N LEU A 54 23.85 -11.30 -12.48
CA LEU A 54 24.94 -11.02 -11.56
C LEU A 54 25.89 -9.99 -12.19
N VAL A 55 25.60 -8.71 -11.99
CA VAL A 55 26.67 -7.70 -11.89
C VAL A 55 27.10 -7.70 -10.42
N PRO A 56 28.40 -7.81 -10.10
CA PRO A 56 28.86 -7.75 -8.71
C PRO A 56 28.74 -6.31 -8.21
N ALA A 57 27.54 -5.90 -7.82
CA ALA A 57 27.33 -4.70 -7.04
C ALA A 57 27.78 -5.00 -5.59
N GLN A 58 28.66 -4.13 -5.11
CA GLN A 58 29.36 -4.20 -3.83
C GLN A 58 28.42 -4.56 -2.67
N ALA A 59 28.91 -5.48 -1.84
CA ALA A 59 28.47 -5.81 -0.48
C ALA A 59 27.18 -5.13 -0.01
N SER A 60 26.05 -5.53 -0.60
CA SER A 60 24.75 -5.25 -0.02
C SER A 60 24.60 -6.14 1.21
N GLU A 61 24.31 -5.53 2.36
CA GLU A 61 24.07 -6.20 3.63
C GLU A 61 23.21 -7.46 3.49
N PRO A 62 23.41 -8.48 4.34
CA PRO A 62 22.68 -9.74 4.24
C PRO A 62 21.16 -9.50 4.29
N ARG A 63 20.49 -9.67 3.14
CA ARG A 63 19.03 -9.69 2.98
C ARG A 63 18.43 -10.68 3.98
N SER A 64 17.95 -10.16 5.12
CA SER A 64 17.13 -10.91 6.08
C SER A 64 15.68 -10.86 5.63
N THR A 65 15.32 -11.65 4.62
CA THR A 65 13.91 -11.95 4.35
C THR A 65 13.43 -12.97 5.37
N THR A 66 12.98 -12.47 6.52
CA THR A 66 12.24 -13.24 7.53
C THR A 66 10.85 -13.56 6.98
N GLU A 67 10.76 -14.39 5.94
CA GLU A 67 9.48 -14.82 5.39
C GLU A 67 8.80 -15.81 6.35
N LEU A 68 7.68 -15.36 6.91
CA LEU A 68 6.81 -16.18 7.73
C LEU A 68 6.15 -17.25 6.84
N ALA A 69 6.79 -18.40 6.71
CA ALA A 69 6.21 -19.55 6.04
C ALA A 69 4.99 -20.06 6.85
N ILE A 70 3.80 -19.92 6.28
CA ILE A 70 2.56 -20.47 6.84
C ILE A 70 2.47 -21.96 6.47
N PRO A 71 2.18 -22.87 7.43
CA PRO A 71 1.95 -24.27 7.13
C PRO A 71 0.84 -24.48 6.08
N THR A 72 1.06 -25.36 5.11
CA THR A 72 0.16 -25.57 3.97
C THR A 72 -1.25 -26.00 4.38
N ASP A 73 -1.37 -26.79 5.44
CA ASP A 73 -2.65 -27.22 6.02
C ASP A 73 -3.46 -26.03 6.55
N ARG A 74 -2.81 -25.08 7.22
CA ARG A 74 -3.45 -23.86 7.73
C ARG A 74 -3.83 -22.91 6.61
N ALA A 75 -2.98 -22.78 5.60
CA ALA A 75 -3.30 -22.01 4.41
C ALA A 75 -4.54 -22.58 3.72
N ALA A 76 -4.61 -23.90 3.49
CA ALA A 76 -5.76 -24.56 2.91
C ALA A 76 -7.04 -24.36 3.74
N GLN A 77 -6.96 -24.51 5.07
CA GLN A 77 -8.09 -24.24 5.97
C GLN A 77 -8.57 -22.79 5.90
N ALA A 78 -7.66 -21.82 5.84
CA ALA A 78 -8.00 -20.41 5.70
C ALA A 78 -8.70 -20.11 4.36
N LEU A 79 -8.25 -20.75 3.27
CA LEU A 79 -8.92 -20.64 1.97
C LEU A 79 -10.33 -21.27 1.98
N GLU A 80 -10.55 -22.38 2.70
CA GLU A 80 -11.89 -22.95 2.88
C GLU A 80 -12.83 -22.02 3.67
N ILE A 81 -12.32 -21.33 4.70
CA ILE A 81 -13.09 -20.31 5.42
C ILE A 81 -13.55 -19.20 4.47
N LEU A 82 -12.66 -18.72 3.60
CA LEU A 82 -13.02 -17.72 2.58
C LEU A 82 -14.09 -18.25 1.62
N ARG A 83 -13.96 -19.49 1.14
CA ARG A 83 -14.98 -20.13 0.27
C ARG A 83 -16.33 -20.24 0.96
N GLY A 84 -16.35 -20.61 2.24
CA GLY A 84 -17.56 -20.76 3.04
C GLY A 84 -18.29 -19.44 3.30
N VAL A 85 -17.55 -18.40 3.70
CA VAL A 85 -18.10 -17.05 3.94
C VAL A 85 -18.66 -16.45 2.65
N PHE A 86 -17.94 -16.59 1.52
CA PHE A 86 -18.36 -16.06 0.23
C PHE A 86 -19.04 -17.12 -0.65
N SER A 87 -19.93 -17.94 -0.08
CA SER A 87 -20.70 -18.91 -0.87
C SER A 87 -21.82 -18.24 -1.67
N PRO A 88 -21.93 -18.46 -3.01
CA PRO A 88 -22.93 -17.79 -3.85
C PRO A 88 -24.39 -18.08 -3.46
N SER A 89 -24.66 -19.25 -2.88
CA SER A 89 -26.00 -19.68 -2.51
C SER A 89 -26.52 -19.03 -1.23
N GLY A 90 -25.70 -18.25 -0.50
CA GLY A 90 -26.05 -17.74 0.82
C GLY A 90 -26.21 -18.82 1.90
N THR A 91 -26.03 -20.10 1.55
CA THR A 91 -26.05 -21.25 2.46
C THR A 91 -24.72 -21.44 3.20
N GLY A 92 -23.78 -20.50 3.02
CA GLY A 92 -22.52 -20.47 3.77
C GLY A 92 -22.79 -20.19 5.24
N SER A 93 -22.04 -20.84 6.13
CA SER A 93 -22.18 -20.70 7.59
C SER A 93 -21.37 -19.54 8.18
N GLY A 94 -20.77 -18.69 7.34
CA GLY A 94 -19.73 -17.74 7.75
C GLY A 94 -20.21 -16.29 7.80
N ASP A 95 -19.78 -15.56 8.85
CA ASP A 95 -20.05 -14.13 9.01
C ASP A 95 -18.94 -13.29 8.34
N PRO A 96 -19.24 -12.48 7.30
CA PRO A 96 -18.26 -11.63 6.64
C PRO A 96 -17.62 -10.61 7.57
N VAL A 97 -18.26 -10.24 8.68
CA VAL A 97 -17.66 -9.33 9.66
C VAL A 97 -16.51 -10.00 10.40
N ARG A 98 -16.64 -11.29 10.73
CA ARG A 98 -15.68 -12.08 11.53
C ARG A 98 -14.59 -12.76 10.73
N VAL A 99 -14.71 -12.84 9.40
CA VAL A 99 -13.79 -13.61 8.54
C VAL A 99 -12.32 -13.27 8.77
N VAL A 100 -11.95 -11.99 8.91
CA VAL A 100 -10.54 -11.60 9.13
C VAL A 100 -9.99 -12.22 10.40
N ARG A 101 -10.75 -12.15 11.50
CA ARG A 101 -10.35 -12.73 12.79
C ARG A 101 -10.22 -14.25 12.69
N GLN A 102 -11.16 -14.91 12.00
CA GLN A 102 -11.09 -16.36 11.77
C GLN A 102 -9.84 -16.76 10.98
N LEU A 103 -9.47 -15.97 9.96
CA LEU A 103 -8.23 -16.17 9.22
C LEU A 103 -7.00 -15.97 10.11
N GLU A 104 -6.96 -14.91 10.92
CA GLU A 104 -5.84 -14.67 11.87
C GLU A 104 -5.69 -15.83 12.87
N ASP A 105 -6.80 -16.34 13.41
CA ASP A 105 -6.84 -17.46 14.35
C ASP A 105 -6.29 -18.75 13.71
N VAL A 106 -6.71 -19.07 12.47
CA VAL A 106 -6.26 -20.28 11.75
C VAL A 106 -4.80 -20.16 11.31
N LEU A 107 -4.41 -19.01 10.76
CA LEU A 107 -3.05 -18.78 10.29
C LEU A 107 -2.06 -18.64 11.46
N GLY A 108 -2.54 -18.24 12.64
CA GLY A 108 -1.72 -18.01 13.83
C GLY A 108 -0.83 -16.77 13.69
N ALA A 109 -1.25 -15.81 12.87
CA ALA A 109 -0.54 -14.57 12.59
C ALA A 109 -1.54 -13.45 12.28
N GLY A 110 -1.26 -12.25 12.77
CA GLY A 110 -2.03 -11.06 12.41
C GLY A 110 -1.94 -10.77 10.91
N LYS A 111 -2.97 -10.14 10.35
CA LYS A 111 -3.12 -9.93 8.90
C LYS A 111 -1.93 -9.25 8.22
N GLU A 112 -1.22 -8.36 8.92
CA GLU A 112 -0.06 -7.64 8.36
C GLU A 112 1.19 -8.53 8.20
N SER A 113 1.15 -9.73 8.78
CA SER A 113 2.22 -10.73 8.72
C SER A 113 1.94 -11.83 7.69
N TRP A 114 0.83 -11.78 6.96
CA TRP A 114 0.51 -12.79 5.94
C TRP A 114 1.46 -12.67 4.74
N PRO A 115 2.06 -13.80 4.28
CA PRO A 115 3.03 -13.79 3.20
C PRO A 115 2.37 -13.52 1.86
N LEU A 116 3.12 -12.92 0.93
CA LEU A 116 2.62 -12.53 -0.39
C LEU A 116 1.98 -13.69 -1.17
N GLY A 117 2.60 -14.88 -1.15
CA GLY A 117 2.07 -16.07 -1.83
C GLY A 117 0.65 -16.42 -1.37
N PHE A 118 0.44 -16.50 -0.05
CA PHE A 118 -0.90 -16.74 0.52
C PHE A 118 -1.90 -15.64 0.15
N LEU A 119 -1.50 -14.36 0.18
CA LEU A 119 -2.39 -13.26 -0.18
C LEU A 119 -2.87 -13.37 -1.63
N ARG A 120 -2.01 -13.80 -2.55
CA ARG A 120 -2.37 -13.99 -3.96
C ARG A 120 -3.26 -15.22 -4.18
N GLU A 121 -3.02 -16.32 -3.48
CA GLU A 121 -3.95 -17.47 -3.47
C GLU A 121 -5.32 -17.10 -2.88
N ALA A 122 -5.33 -16.35 -1.77
CA ALA A 122 -6.56 -15.87 -1.13
C ALA A 122 -7.34 -14.90 -2.04
N TRP A 123 -6.64 -14.08 -2.82
CA TRP A 123 -7.27 -13.27 -3.87
C TRP A 123 -7.96 -14.13 -4.92
N ASP A 124 -7.30 -15.16 -5.44
CA ASP A 124 -7.86 -15.98 -6.51
C ASP A 124 -9.17 -16.67 -6.03
N VAL A 125 -9.20 -17.17 -4.80
CA VAL A 125 -10.43 -17.67 -4.14
C VAL A 125 -11.50 -16.58 -3.99
N LEU A 126 -11.12 -15.40 -3.51
CA LEU A 126 -12.06 -14.28 -3.32
C LEU A 126 -12.68 -13.82 -4.65
N TRP A 127 -11.90 -13.84 -5.74
CA TRP A 127 -12.31 -13.46 -7.09
C TRP A 127 -13.29 -14.46 -7.71
N GLU A 128 -13.04 -15.76 -7.55
CA GLU A 128 -13.98 -16.83 -7.95
C GLU A 128 -15.34 -16.65 -7.27
N ARG A 129 -15.34 -16.15 -6.04
CA ARG A 129 -16.52 -15.94 -5.20
C ARG A 129 -17.11 -14.52 -5.25
N ARG A 130 -16.70 -13.69 -6.22
CA ARG A 130 -17.09 -12.26 -6.31
C ARG A 130 -18.60 -11.99 -6.36
N GLU A 131 -19.42 -12.94 -6.79
CA GLU A 131 -20.88 -12.80 -6.82
C GLU A 131 -21.49 -12.73 -5.42
N ALA A 132 -20.82 -13.30 -4.40
CA ALA A 132 -21.27 -13.25 -3.01
C ALA A 132 -21.34 -11.82 -2.44
N ARG A 133 -20.66 -10.85 -3.07
CA ARG A 133 -20.86 -9.41 -2.78
C ARG A 133 -22.32 -8.99 -2.84
N ARG A 134 -23.11 -9.63 -3.70
CA ARG A 134 -24.51 -9.25 -3.95
C ARG A 134 -25.47 -9.72 -2.84
N LEU A 135 -24.99 -10.51 -1.88
CA LEU A 135 -25.81 -11.09 -0.80
C LEU A 135 -26.25 -10.05 0.23
N SER A 136 -25.33 -9.21 0.72
CA SER A 136 -25.64 -8.16 1.70
C SER A 136 -24.61 -7.02 1.67
N ALA A 137 -24.93 -5.91 2.32
CA ALA A 137 -24.01 -4.78 2.45
C ALA A 137 -22.71 -5.17 3.19
N GLU A 138 -22.80 -6.05 4.18
CA GLU A 138 -21.63 -6.56 4.91
C GLU A 138 -20.73 -7.41 4.01
N HIS A 139 -21.32 -8.24 3.14
CA HIS A 139 -20.55 -9.02 2.16
C HIS A 139 -19.85 -8.12 1.15
N GLU A 140 -20.56 -7.13 0.60
CA GLU A 140 -19.96 -6.19 -0.37
C GLU A 140 -18.80 -5.40 0.27
N ALA A 141 -19.02 -4.84 1.46
CA ALA A 141 -17.98 -4.10 2.19
C ALA A 141 -16.77 -4.98 2.51
N ARG A 142 -16.98 -6.17 3.07
CA ARG A 142 -15.88 -7.08 3.41
C ARG A 142 -15.12 -7.54 2.17
N TRP A 143 -15.82 -7.82 1.08
CA TRP A 143 -15.17 -8.23 -0.16
C TRP A 143 -14.25 -7.13 -0.68
N TYR A 144 -14.70 -5.87 -0.77
CA TYR A 144 -13.83 -4.77 -1.22
C TYR A 144 -12.65 -4.55 -0.27
N ASN A 145 -12.87 -4.68 1.03
CA ASN A 145 -11.81 -4.60 2.04
C ASN A 145 -10.72 -5.65 1.80
N LEU A 146 -11.10 -6.92 1.67
CA LEU A 146 -10.18 -8.03 1.43
C LEU A 146 -9.55 -7.97 0.05
N ALA A 147 -10.30 -7.56 -0.97
CA ALA A 147 -9.81 -7.37 -2.34
C ALA A 147 -8.62 -6.42 -2.38
N GLY A 148 -8.77 -5.24 -1.77
CA GLY A 148 -7.69 -4.25 -1.73
C GLY A 148 -6.55 -4.70 -0.84
N PHE A 149 -6.86 -5.38 0.27
CA PHE A 149 -5.85 -5.93 1.15
C PHE A 149 -5.00 -6.98 0.42
N PHE A 150 -5.61 -7.96 -0.23
CA PHE A 150 -4.91 -9.06 -0.88
C PHE A 150 -4.09 -8.65 -2.10
N LEU A 151 -4.45 -7.55 -2.78
CA LEU A 151 -3.73 -7.08 -3.97
C LEU A 151 -2.72 -5.97 -3.72
N ARG A 152 -2.75 -5.28 -2.58
CA ARG A 152 -1.88 -4.12 -2.33
C ARG A 152 -0.38 -4.42 -2.62
N PRO A 153 0.36 -3.49 -3.25
CA PRO A 153 -0.06 -2.17 -3.75
C PRO A 153 -0.71 -2.17 -5.16
N GLY A 154 -1.10 -3.34 -5.67
CA GLY A 154 -1.59 -3.54 -7.04
C GLY A 154 -0.55 -4.16 -7.98
N PHE A 155 0.65 -4.44 -7.49
CA PHE A 155 1.73 -5.13 -8.20
C PHE A 155 2.60 -5.91 -7.22
N GLY A 156 3.61 -6.62 -7.74
CA GLY A 156 4.59 -7.37 -6.95
C GLY A 156 4.74 -8.83 -7.36
N THR A 157 3.75 -9.37 -8.09
CA THR A 157 3.84 -10.68 -8.74
C THR A 157 3.49 -10.58 -10.23
N PRO A 158 4.01 -11.47 -11.10
CA PRO A 158 3.76 -11.43 -12.54
C PRO A 158 2.27 -11.44 -12.95
N SER A 159 1.41 -12.03 -12.13
CA SER A 159 -0.04 -12.12 -12.39
C SER A 159 -0.83 -10.92 -11.88
N ASP A 160 -0.22 -9.99 -11.14
CA ASP A 160 -0.94 -8.85 -10.57
C ASP A 160 -1.55 -7.90 -11.61
N PRO A 161 -0.91 -7.59 -12.75
CA PRO A 161 -1.55 -6.79 -13.80
C PRO A 161 -2.87 -7.39 -14.29
N VAL A 162 -2.96 -8.72 -14.39
CA VAL A 162 -4.20 -9.42 -14.78
C VAL A 162 -5.26 -9.28 -13.69
N ARG A 163 -4.89 -9.47 -12.42
CA ARG A 163 -5.80 -9.33 -11.27
C ARG A 163 -6.34 -7.90 -11.14
N VAL A 164 -5.49 -6.90 -11.33
CA VAL A 164 -5.91 -5.49 -11.32
C VAL A 164 -6.81 -5.17 -12.51
N ALA A 165 -6.50 -5.66 -13.72
CA ALA A 165 -7.36 -5.47 -14.88
C ALA A 165 -8.75 -6.11 -14.69
N GLN A 166 -8.81 -7.30 -14.10
CA GLN A 166 -10.06 -7.96 -13.72
C GLN A 166 -10.89 -7.10 -12.76
N LEU A 167 -10.26 -6.61 -11.69
CA LEU A 167 -10.91 -5.76 -10.71
C LEU A 167 -11.37 -4.42 -11.30
N TRP A 168 -10.56 -3.81 -12.18
CA TRP A 168 -10.93 -2.59 -12.89
C TRP A 168 -12.15 -2.78 -13.79
N ARG A 169 -12.27 -3.92 -14.48
CA ARG A 169 -13.48 -4.25 -15.24
C ARG A 169 -14.70 -4.40 -14.34
N LEU A 170 -14.55 -5.02 -13.17
CA LEU A 170 -15.63 -5.16 -12.19
C LEU A 170 -16.18 -3.79 -11.73
N ARG A 171 -15.35 -2.75 -11.78
CA ARG A 171 -15.73 -1.38 -11.39
C ARG A 171 -16.97 -0.87 -12.13
N SER A 172 -17.18 -1.28 -13.38
CA SER A 172 -18.34 -0.84 -14.16
C SER A 172 -19.68 -1.33 -13.62
N GLU A 173 -19.69 -2.38 -12.78
CA GLU A 173 -20.90 -2.84 -12.08
C GLU A 173 -21.36 -1.85 -10.99
N GLY A 174 -20.45 -0.99 -10.51
CA GLY A 174 -20.72 -0.05 -9.43
C GLY A 174 -21.00 -0.70 -8.08
N LEU A 175 -21.54 0.09 -7.16
CA LEU A 175 -21.88 -0.34 -5.80
C LEU A 175 -23.32 -0.83 -5.74
N ARG A 176 -23.52 -2.08 -5.29
CA ARG A 176 -24.86 -2.65 -5.15
C ARG A 176 -25.59 -2.03 -3.96
N PHE A 177 -24.91 -1.91 -2.83
CA PHE A 177 -25.42 -1.37 -1.58
C PHE A 177 -24.88 0.05 -1.34
N SER A 178 -24.97 0.92 -2.36
CA SER A 178 -24.42 2.29 -2.34
C SER A 178 -24.94 3.18 -1.19
N LYS A 179 -26.12 2.87 -0.62
CA LYS A 179 -26.65 3.57 0.57
C LYS A 179 -25.85 3.26 1.85
N ALA A 180 -25.21 2.10 1.94
CA ALA A 180 -24.40 1.73 3.09
C ALA A 180 -23.07 2.50 3.08
N ALA A 181 -22.82 3.31 4.12
CA ALA A 181 -21.61 4.13 4.21
C ALA A 181 -20.34 3.27 4.24
N GLN A 182 -20.36 2.13 4.92
CA GLN A 182 -19.21 1.22 4.97
C GLN A 182 -18.83 0.67 3.58
N VAL A 183 -19.82 0.39 2.73
CA VAL A 183 -19.57 -0.09 1.36
C VAL A 183 -18.85 0.97 0.53
N ARG A 184 -19.29 2.23 0.64
CA ARG A 184 -18.61 3.36 -0.03
C ARG A 184 -17.19 3.55 0.52
N ALA A 185 -17.01 3.46 1.82
CA ALA A 185 -15.68 3.57 2.43
C ALA A 185 -14.71 2.49 1.94
N GLU A 186 -15.15 1.22 1.94
CA GLU A 186 -14.31 0.11 1.48
C GLU A 186 -14.04 0.14 -0.03
N TRP A 187 -14.95 0.72 -0.81
CA TRP A 187 -14.70 0.98 -2.24
C TRP A 187 -13.55 1.94 -2.47
N TRP A 188 -13.49 3.05 -1.74
CA TRP A 188 -12.38 4.00 -1.89
C TRP A 188 -11.09 3.47 -1.28
N ASN A 189 -11.17 2.73 -0.17
CA ASN A 189 -10.02 2.03 0.41
C ASN A 189 -9.46 0.95 -0.52
N LEU A 190 -10.29 0.26 -1.29
CA LEU A 190 -9.83 -0.66 -2.33
C LEU A 190 -8.94 0.07 -3.34
N TRP A 191 -9.47 1.12 -3.97
CA TRP A 191 -8.76 1.81 -5.05
C TRP A 191 -7.49 2.52 -4.59
N LYS A 192 -7.48 3.10 -3.37
CA LYS A 192 -6.27 3.71 -2.82
C LYS A 192 -5.16 2.66 -2.59
N ARG A 193 -5.52 1.48 -2.06
CA ARG A 193 -4.57 0.40 -1.76
C ARG A 193 -3.91 -0.18 -2.99
N ILE A 194 -4.61 -0.18 -4.13
CA ILE A 194 -4.10 -0.77 -5.37
C ILE A 194 -3.67 0.27 -6.41
N ALA A 195 -3.61 1.55 -6.04
CA ALA A 195 -3.34 2.63 -6.97
C ALA A 195 -2.05 2.42 -7.78
N GLY A 196 -1.04 1.79 -7.16
CA GLY A 196 0.23 1.45 -7.82
C GLY A 196 0.11 0.48 -8.99
N GLY A 197 -0.92 -0.38 -9.00
CA GLY A 197 -1.20 -1.28 -10.12
C GLY A 197 -2.06 -0.66 -11.22
N LEU A 198 -2.62 0.53 -11.00
CA LEU A 198 -3.51 1.18 -11.96
C LEU A 198 -2.73 1.90 -13.04
N GLU A 199 -3.24 1.85 -14.26
CA GLU A 199 -2.68 2.60 -15.38
C GLU A 199 -2.98 4.10 -15.28
N ARG A 200 -2.21 4.92 -16.01
CA ARG A 200 -2.39 6.38 -16.03
C ARG A 200 -3.82 6.80 -16.37
N ALA A 201 -4.44 6.18 -17.36
CA ALA A 201 -5.82 6.48 -17.75
C ALA A 201 -6.83 6.15 -16.64
N GLN A 202 -6.58 5.08 -15.89
CA GLN A 202 -7.43 4.64 -14.78
C GLN A 202 -7.31 5.59 -13.58
N GLN A 203 -6.10 5.99 -13.21
CA GLN A 203 -5.89 7.02 -12.19
C GLN A 203 -6.52 8.36 -12.59
N GLN A 204 -6.43 8.74 -13.87
CA GLN A 204 -7.07 9.95 -14.39
C GLN A 204 -8.61 9.86 -14.30
N GLN A 205 -9.20 8.68 -14.52
CA GLN A 205 -10.63 8.47 -14.35
C GLN A 205 -11.05 8.65 -12.88
N LEU A 206 -10.28 8.10 -11.93
CA LEU A 206 -10.51 8.31 -10.50
C LEU A 206 -10.41 9.79 -10.12
N TYR A 207 -9.40 10.49 -10.64
CA TYR A 207 -9.28 11.95 -10.49
C TYR A 207 -10.53 12.68 -10.99
N ASN A 208 -11.00 12.38 -12.20
CA ASN A 208 -12.16 13.08 -12.77
C ASN A 208 -13.46 12.88 -11.99
N GLU A 209 -13.56 11.77 -11.27
CA GLU A 209 -14.69 11.40 -10.40
C GLU A 209 -14.68 12.17 -9.08
N VAL A 210 -13.51 12.25 -8.41
CA VAL A 210 -13.45 12.81 -7.05
C VAL A 210 -12.94 14.25 -6.98
N ALA A 211 -12.17 14.72 -7.96
CA ALA A 211 -11.64 16.09 -8.00
C ALA A 211 -12.73 17.19 -7.89
N PRO A 212 -13.96 17.05 -8.43
CA PRO A 212 -15.02 18.04 -8.23
C PRO A 212 -15.36 18.31 -6.76
N TYR A 213 -15.16 17.32 -5.88
CA TYR A 213 -15.41 17.47 -4.46
C TYR A 213 -14.28 18.19 -3.71
N LEU A 214 -13.09 18.24 -4.29
CA LEU A 214 -11.87 18.72 -3.66
C LEU A 214 -11.41 20.08 -4.18
N LEU A 215 -11.64 20.35 -5.48
CA LEU A 215 -11.13 21.53 -6.15
C LEU A 215 -12.18 22.65 -6.25
N PRO A 216 -11.89 23.85 -5.73
CA PRO A 216 -12.82 24.98 -5.78
C PRO A 216 -13.27 25.35 -7.20
N ARG A 217 -12.38 25.31 -8.19
CA ARG A 217 -12.73 25.64 -9.59
C ARG A 217 -13.78 24.71 -10.20
N LEU A 218 -13.95 23.51 -9.65
CA LEU A 218 -14.90 22.51 -10.10
C LEU A 218 -16.22 22.55 -9.31
N GLN A 219 -16.45 23.58 -8.48
CA GLN A 219 -17.65 23.72 -7.66
C GLN A 219 -18.96 23.61 -8.46
N LYS A 220 -19.03 24.23 -9.65
CA LYS A 220 -20.21 24.11 -10.54
C LYS A 220 -20.49 22.68 -10.99
N LYS A 221 -19.45 21.85 -11.13
CA LYS A 221 -19.60 20.41 -11.43
C LYS A 221 -20.04 19.67 -10.18
N ARG A 222 -19.49 20.00 -9.01
CA ARG A 222 -19.86 19.43 -7.71
C ARG A 222 -21.35 19.60 -7.39
N GLU A 223 -21.93 20.76 -7.69
CA GLU A 223 -23.36 21.06 -7.45
C GLU A 223 -24.32 20.09 -8.16
N LYS A 224 -23.85 19.43 -9.23
CA LYS A 224 -24.61 18.44 -10.00
C LYS A 224 -24.41 17.01 -9.51
N LEU A 225 -23.50 16.79 -8.56
CA LEU A 225 -23.15 15.47 -8.04
C LEU A 225 -23.84 15.19 -6.70
N PRO A 226 -24.02 13.91 -6.33
CA PRO A 226 -24.53 13.53 -5.02
C PRO A 226 -23.68 14.13 -3.88
N ARG A 227 -24.34 14.50 -2.78
CA ARG A 227 -23.66 14.96 -1.57
C ARG A 227 -22.89 13.80 -0.93
N VAL A 228 -21.70 14.11 -0.43
CA VAL A 228 -20.80 13.17 0.25
C VAL A 228 -20.45 13.71 1.62
N GLY A 229 -20.24 12.81 2.58
CA GLY A 229 -19.88 13.19 3.95
C GLY A 229 -18.40 13.55 4.12
N PRO A 230 -18.00 14.15 5.26
CA PRO A 230 -16.60 14.50 5.52
C PRO A 230 -15.64 13.30 5.51
N GLN A 231 -16.13 12.09 5.81
CA GLN A 231 -15.32 10.87 5.75
C GLN A 231 -14.93 10.54 4.30
N GLU A 232 -15.88 10.55 3.37
CA GLU A 232 -15.64 10.28 1.95
C GLU A 232 -14.68 11.33 1.36
N ILE A 233 -14.78 12.59 1.78
CA ILE A 233 -13.82 13.64 1.38
C ILE A 233 -12.38 13.29 1.81
N ARG A 234 -12.18 12.78 3.03
CA ARG A 234 -10.85 12.34 3.48
C ARG A 234 -10.33 11.15 2.67
N GLU A 235 -11.21 10.23 2.28
CA GLU A 235 -10.87 9.08 1.43
C GLU A 235 -10.49 9.53 0.01
N TYR A 236 -11.14 10.57 -0.53
CA TYR A 236 -10.78 11.15 -1.82
C TYR A 236 -9.39 11.78 -1.83
N TRP A 237 -9.03 12.49 -0.75
CA TRP A 237 -7.67 13.00 -0.60
C TRP A 237 -6.63 11.89 -0.58
N GLN A 238 -6.88 10.83 0.21
CA GLN A 238 -5.97 9.69 0.27
C GLN A 238 -5.85 8.97 -1.08
N LEU A 239 -6.97 8.79 -1.79
CA LEU A 239 -7.00 8.18 -3.11
C LEU A 239 -6.11 8.94 -4.10
N LEU A 240 -6.32 10.26 -4.23
CA LEU A 240 -5.56 11.06 -5.20
C LEU A 240 -4.10 11.22 -4.82
N ALA A 241 -3.80 11.32 -3.52
CA ALA A 241 -2.42 11.30 -3.02
C ALA A 241 -1.71 9.96 -3.29
N SER A 242 -2.46 8.86 -3.35
CA SER A 242 -1.93 7.55 -3.71
C SER A 242 -1.73 7.37 -5.21
N CYS A 243 -2.27 8.25 -6.07
CA CYS A 243 -2.22 8.16 -7.53
C CYS A 243 -1.01 8.91 -8.12
N GLU A 244 0.15 8.26 -8.18
CA GLU A 244 1.40 8.91 -8.58
C GLU A 244 1.52 9.18 -10.09
N LEU A 245 0.72 8.49 -10.93
CA LEU A 245 0.69 8.69 -12.39
C LEU A 245 -0.17 9.90 -12.81
N LEU A 246 -0.78 10.62 -11.88
CA LEU A 246 -1.41 11.90 -12.19
C LEU A 246 -0.38 12.91 -12.70
N ALA A 247 -0.83 13.78 -13.60
CA ALA A 247 0.00 14.88 -14.11
C ALA A 247 0.47 15.79 -12.97
N ALA A 248 1.68 16.33 -13.09
CA ALA A 248 2.29 17.20 -12.09
C ALA A 248 1.39 18.41 -11.76
N ASP A 249 0.77 19.03 -12.77
CA ASP A 249 -0.12 20.19 -12.57
C ASP A 249 -1.39 19.84 -11.78
N ALA A 250 -1.97 18.67 -12.01
CA ALA A 250 -3.13 18.21 -11.25
C ALA A 250 -2.77 18.00 -9.77
N LYS A 251 -1.58 17.44 -9.50
CA LYS A 251 -1.06 17.29 -8.13
C LYS A 251 -0.71 18.63 -7.49
N ALA A 252 -0.18 19.57 -8.27
CA ALA A 252 0.10 20.94 -7.82
C ALA A 252 -1.20 21.66 -7.40
N GLU A 253 -2.27 21.51 -8.16
CA GLU A 253 -3.56 22.12 -7.83
C GLU A 253 -4.14 21.56 -6.52
N LEU A 254 -4.13 20.23 -6.37
CA LEU A 254 -4.56 19.54 -5.15
C LEU A 254 -3.73 19.97 -3.93
N GLY A 255 -2.41 20.02 -4.08
CA GLY A 255 -1.49 20.46 -3.02
C GLY A 255 -1.70 21.92 -2.62
N SER A 256 -2.02 22.81 -3.57
CA SER A 256 -2.36 24.21 -3.29
C SER A 256 -3.61 24.37 -2.41
N VAL A 257 -4.60 23.47 -2.53
CA VAL A 257 -5.76 23.46 -1.63
C VAL A 257 -5.36 23.00 -0.23
N LEU A 258 -4.58 21.92 -0.14
CA LEU A 258 -4.19 21.34 1.14
C LEU A 258 -3.26 22.25 1.94
N ILE A 259 -2.24 22.85 1.32
CA ILE A 259 -1.28 23.72 2.03
C ILE A 259 -1.97 24.88 2.75
N ASP A 260 -3.00 25.49 2.16
CA ASP A 260 -3.80 26.54 2.81
C ASP A 260 -4.47 26.03 4.09
N LEU A 261 -5.04 24.82 4.05
CA LEU A 261 -5.66 24.18 5.22
C LEU A 261 -4.62 23.83 6.30
N VAL A 262 -3.44 23.36 5.90
CA VAL A 262 -2.36 23.00 6.83
C VAL A 262 -1.82 24.23 7.54
N VAL A 263 -1.48 25.29 6.80
CA VAL A 263 -0.95 26.54 7.36
C VAL A 263 -1.96 27.22 8.30
N ARG A 264 -3.27 27.10 8.02
CA ARG A 264 -4.34 27.60 8.89
C ARG A 264 -4.64 26.68 10.10
N GLY A 265 -3.94 25.55 10.22
CA GLY A 265 -4.15 24.58 11.29
C GLY A 265 -5.49 23.83 11.23
N LYS A 266 -6.17 23.83 10.08
CA LYS A 266 -7.49 23.22 9.87
C LYS A 266 -7.44 21.82 9.26
N ALA A 267 -6.30 21.41 8.72
CA ALA A 267 -6.13 20.10 8.11
C ALA A 267 -6.08 18.96 9.15
N THR A 268 -6.67 17.84 8.78
CA THR A 268 -6.55 16.56 9.49
C THR A 268 -5.19 15.90 9.22
N PRO A 269 -4.73 14.94 10.06
CA PRO A 269 -3.49 14.21 9.81
C PRO A 269 -3.40 13.57 8.41
N LEU A 270 -4.52 13.02 7.91
CA LEU A 270 -4.58 12.38 6.60
C LEU A 270 -4.51 13.39 5.44
N GLU A 271 -5.05 14.59 5.62
CA GLU A 271 -4.91 15.69 4.66
C GLU A 271 -3.46 16.22 4.61
N ILE A 272 -2.79 16.26 5.77
CA ILE A 272 -1.36 16.60 5.84
C ILE A 272 -0.50 15.52 5.18
N TRP A 273 -0.81 14.24 5.42
CA TRP A 273 -0.18 13.11 4.73
C TRP A 273 -0.35 13.23 3.20
N ALA A 274 -1.58 13.52 2.75
CA ALA A 274 -1.89 13.69 1.33
C ALA A 274 -1.07 14.82 0.68
N LEU A 275 -0.87 15.95 1.39
CA LEU A 275 0.00 17.03 0.93
C LEU A 275 1.44 16.55 0.71
N GLY A 276 1.99 15.82 1.68
CA GLY A 276 3.33 15.24 1.60
C GLY A 276 3.49 14.32 0.39
N ARG A 277 2.50 13.47 0.12
CA ARG A 277 2.51 12.54 -1.02
C ARG A 277 2.35 13.23 -2.37
N LEU A 278 1.44 14.20 -2.49
CA LEU A 278 1.21 14.94 -3.73
C LEU A 278 2.46 15.70 -4.19
N GLY A 279 3.22 16.27 -3.26
CA GLY A 279 4.45 17.00 -3.54
C GLY A 279 5.74 16.20 -3.35
N ALA A 280 5.67 14.89 -3.14
CA ALA A 280 6.83 14.06 -2.85
C ALA A 280 7.92 14.18 -3.93
N ARG A 281 9.19 14.30 -3.50
CA ARG A 281 10.36 14.32 -4.42
C ARG A 281 10.71 12.93 -4.93
N ALA A 282 10.51 11.92 -4.07
CA ALA A 282 10.63 10.51 -4.41
C ALA A 282 9.23 9.89 -4.54
N LEU A 283 8.88 9.54 -5.77
CA LEU A 283 7.70 8.73 -6.07
C LEU A 283 8.05 7.27 -5.84
N MET A 284 7.06 6.49 -5.42
CA MET A 284 7.23 5.07 -5.19
C MET A 284 7.26 4.33 -6.53
N TYR A 285 6.28 4.58 -7.39
CA TYR A 285 6.05 3.86 -8.66
C TYR A 285 5.80 4.81 -9.85
N GLY A 286 5.55 6.10 -9.60
CA GLY A 286 5.35 7.08 -10.65
C GLY A 286 6.67 7.51 -11.34
N PRO A 287 6.63 7.84 -12.64
CA PRO A 287 7.80 8.35 -13.37
C PRO A 287 8.15 9.79 -12.97
N LEU A 288 9.38 10.21 -13.27
CA LEU A 288 9.92 11.52 -12.87
C LEU A 288 9.10 12.71 -13.38
N ASN A 289 8.52 12.62 -14.57
CA ASN A 289 7.69 13.68 -15.15
C ASN A 289 6.34 13.89 -14.42
N CYS A 290 6.00 13.01 -13.48
CA CYS A 290 4.86 13.21 -12.60
C CYS A 290 5.23 14.01 -11.34
N VAL A 291 6.50 14.27 -11.05
CA VAL A 291 6.91 15.04 -9.86
C VAL A 291 6.48 16.51 -10.02
N VAL A 292 5.86 17.09 -9.00
CA VAL A 292 5.48 18.52 -8.99
C VAL A 292 6.74 19.39 -9.08
N PRO A 293 6.79 20.46 -9.89
CA PRO A 293 7.97 21.32 -10.00
C PRO A 293 8.52 21.81 -8.65
N ALA A 294 9.84 21.80 -8.50
CA ALA A 294 10.51 22.19 -7.25
C ALA A 294 10.15 23.62 -6.81
N SER A 295 9.95 24.54 -7.75
CA SER A 295 9.52 25.93 -7.46
C SER A 295 8.19 25.99 -6.72
N ARG A 296 7.19 25.21 -7.16
CA ARG A 296 5.87 25.13 -6.52
C ARG A 296 5.94 24.51 -5.14
N VAL A 297 6.73 23.44 -4.98
CA VAL A 297 6.89 22.80 -3.67
C VAL A 297 7.69 23.68 -2.70
N ALA A 298 8.67 24.44 -3.18
CA ALA A 298 9.40 25.39 -2.36
C ALA A 298 8.47 26.45 -1.73
N GLU A 299 7.44 26.91 -2.44
CA GLU A 299 6.41 27.81 -1.87
C GLU A 299 5.66 27.15 -0.71
N TRP A 300 5.26 25.88 -0.86
CA TRP A 300 4.57 25.14 0.20
C TRP A 300 5.47 24.92 1.41
N VAL A 301 6.71 24.52 1.19
CA VAL A 301 7.71 24.31 2.24
C VAL A 301 7.95 25.59 3.03
N ARG A 302 8.10 26.75 2.37
CA ARG A 302 8.23 28.04 3.07
C ARG A 302 6.99 28.35 3.91
N GLY A 303 5.79 28.07 3.41
CA GLY A 303 4.55 28.20 4.17
C GLY A 303 4.53 27.32 5.43
N LEU A 304 4.97 26.06 5.33
CA LEU A 304 5.06 25.14 6.47
C LEU A 304 6.12 25.56 7.50
N LEU A 305 7.27 26.09 7.05
CA LEU A 305 8.33 26.60 7.93
C LEU A 305 7.88 27.83 8.73
N ALA A 306 7.14 28.73 8.09
CA ALA A 306 6.61 29.94 8.72
C ALA A 306 5.40 29.67 9.64
N ALA A 307 4.67 28.58 9.41
CA ALA A 307 3.47 28.25 10.19
C ALA A 307 3.80 27.63 11.56
N ARG A 308 2.89 27.81 12.52
CA ARG A 308 2.86 27.00 13.74
C ARG A 308 2.21 25.65 13.41
N TRP A 309 2.88 24.56 13.77
CA TRP A 309 2.36 23.21 13.50
C TRP A 309 1.29 22.83 14.52
N SER A 310 0.03 22.78 14.09
CA SER A 310 -1.06 22.26 14.91
C SER A 310 -0.95 20.74 15.12
N ARG A 311 -0.29 20.05 14.19
CA ARG A 311 -0.06 18.60 14.18
C ARG A 311 1.42 18.32 13.86
N PRO A 312 2.35 18.41 14.84
CA PRO A 312 3.78 18.39 14.57
C PRO A 312 4.27 17.14 13.81
N GLU A 313 3.87 15.94 14.23
CA GLU A 313 4.33 14.69 13.60
C GLU A 313 3.84 14.52 12.15
N PRO A 314 2.53 14.68 11.81
CA PRO A 314 2.09 14.69 10.41
C PRO A 314 2.76 15.77 9.57
N THR A 315 2.95 16.98 10.13
CA THR A 315 3.60 18.07 9.39
C THR A 315 5.08 17.77 9.13
N ALA A 316 5.78 17.16 10.09
CA ALA A 316 7.15 16.70 9.91
C ALA A 316 7.25 15.63 8.81
N PHE A 317 6.31 14.68 8.77
CA PHE A 317 6.21 13.71 7.66
C PHE A 317 6.03 14.42 6.32
N ALA A 318 5.07 15.33 6.22
CA ALA A 318 4.81 16.05 4.96
C ALA A 318 6.03 16.85 4.52
N LEU A 319 6.65 17.60 5.42
CA LEU A 319 7.83 18.41 5.15
C LEU A 319 9.01 17.55 4.66
N LEU A 320 9.23 16.38 5.29
CA LEU A 320 10.22 15.41 4.84
C LEU A 320 9.93 14.94 3.41
N GLN A 321 8.70 14.55 3.07
CA GLN A 321 8.37 14.08 1.72
C GLN A 321 8.55 15.18 0.66
N LEU A 322 8.17 16.42 0.99
CA LEU A 322 8.29 17.59 0.12
C LEU A 322 9.74 18.01 -0.14
N ALA A 323 10.64 17.81 0.83
CA ALA A 323 12.02 18.29 0.78
C ALA A 323 13.09 17.20 0.67
N ARG A 324 12.70 15.92 0.64
CA ARG A 324 13.63 14.78 0.55
C ARG A 324 14.62 15.00 -0.58
N CYS A 325 15.92 14.86 -0.29
CA CYS A 325 16.94 14.89 -1.31
C CYS A 325 16.92 13.58 -2.09
N VAL A 326 16.91 13.69 -3.41
CA VAL A 326 16.97 12.56 -4.35
C VAL A 326 18.20 12.61 -5.24
N GLY A 327 19.04 13.64 -5.12
CA GLY A 327 20.29 13.77 -5.89
C GLY A 327 20.07 14.25 -7.31
N ASP A 328 18.94 14.89 -7.57
CA ASP A 328 18.50 15.35 -8.89
C ASP A 328 18.22 16.85 -8.82
N ARG A 329 18.97 17.63 -9.61
CA ARG A 329 18.94 19.10 -9.55
C ARG A 329 17.59 19.71 -9.95
N GLU A 330 16.80 19.04 -10.78
CA GLU A 330 15.49 19.57 -11.22
C GLU A 330 14.39 19.28 -10.19
N ARG A 331 14.54 18.19 -9.43
CA ARG A 331 13.56 17.77 -8.42
C ARG A 331 13.87 18.32 -7.04
N ASP A 332 15.15 18.34 -6.66
CA ASP A 332 15.60 18.77 -5.34
C ASP A 332 15.29 20.26 -5.10
N LEU A 333 14.92 20.57 -3.87
CA LEU A 333 14.74 21.96 -3.45
C LEU A 333 16.11 22.65 -3.31
N PRO A 334 16.15 24.00 -3.39
CA PRO A 334 17.37 24.76 -3.14
C PRO A 334 18.03 24.35 -1.82
N GLU A 335 19.36 24.21 -1.83
CA GLU A 335 20.14 23.71 -0.70
C GLU A 335 19.88 24.48 0.59
N GLU A 336 19.81 25.81 0.51
CA GLU A 336 19.48 26.67 1.66
C GLU A 336 18.11 26.34 2.27
N LEU A 337 17.11 26.08 1.42
CA LEU A 337 15.77 25.71 1.89
C LEU A 337 15.77 24.31 2.51
N ARG A 338 16.54 23.37 1.95
CA ARG A 338 16.72 22.02 2.53
C ARG A 338 17.43 22.09 3.89
N ALA A 339 18.41 22.97 4.06
CA ALA A 339 19.08 23.19 5.35
C ALA A 339 18.11 23.73 6.42
N GLN A 340 17.25 24.69 6.08
CA GLN A 340 16.21 25.20 6.99
C GLN A 340 15.20 24.11 7.37
N VAL A 341 14.79 23.28 6.41
CA VAL A 341 13.91 22.13 6.68
C VAL A 341 14.58 21.13 7.61
N ALA A 342 15.83 20.75 7.35
CA ALA A 342 16.58 19.81 8.16
C ALA A 342 16.67 20.27 9.62
N GLN A 343 17.04 21.54 9.84
CA GLN A 343 17.09 22.15 11.16
C GLN A 343 15.72 22.12 11.84
N ARG A 344 14.65 22.46 11.12
CA ARG A 344 13.29 22.48 11.69
C ARG A 344 12.81 21.08 12.05
N LEU A 345 13.07 20.08 11.20
CA LEU A 345 12.70 18.69 11.47
C LEU A 345 13.42 18.15 12.69
N GLU A 346 14.72 18.40 12.82
CA GLU A 346 15.50 17.95 13.98
C GLU A 346 15.00 18.59 15.28
N ALA A 347 14.74 19.90 15.27
CA ALA A 347 14.22 20.63 16.43
C ALA A 347 12.85 20.13 16.91
N GLU A 348 11.95 19.76 15.99
CA GLU A 348 10.57 19.37 16.31
C GLU A 348 10.41 17.87 16.60
N THR A 349 11.27 17.02 16.04
CA THR A 349 11.14 15.55 16.14
C THR A 349 12.23 14.88 16.98
N GLY A 350 13.37 15.55 17.19
CA GLY A 350 14.57 14.92 17.76
C GLY A 350 15.18 13.82 16.89
N ASN A 351 14.73 13.68 15.64
CA ASN A 351 15.13 12.60 14.74
C ASN A 351 16.15 13.08 13.70
N ALA A 352 17.44 12.94 14.02
CA ALA A 352 18.55 13.30 13.14
C ALA A 352 18.50 12.60 11.77
N ARG A 353 17.87 11.41 11.68
CA ARG A 353 17.72 10.70 10.39
C ARG A 353 16.79 11.45 9.43
N MET A 354 15.72 12.08 9.93
CA MET A 354 14.82 12.89 9.06
C MET A 354 15.54 14.10 8.47
N ALA A 355 16.41 14.75 9.26
CA ALA A 355 17.26 15.84 8.78
C ALA A 355 18.22 15.35 7.68
N ARG A 356 18.90 14.21 7.90
CA ARG A 356 19.80 13.62 6.90
C ARG A 356 19.10 13.28 5.59
N MET A 357 17.88 12.75 5.61
CA MET A 357 17.11 12.47 4.39
C MET A 357 16.78 13.70 3.53
N VAL A 358 16.80 14.89 4.13
CA VAL A 358 16.58 16.15 3.41
C VAL A 358 17.90 16.72 2.88
N LEU A 359 19.03 16.40 3.50
CA LEU A 359 20.35 16.89 3.09
C LEU A 359 21.06 15.95 2.10
N GLU A 360 20.88 14.64 2.27
CA GLU A 360 21.59 13.58 1.57
C GLU A 360 20.60 12.69 0.78
N PRO A 361 20.98 12.20 -0.42
CA PRO A 361 20.15 11.27 -1.20
C PRO A 361 20.19 9.86 -0.59
N LEU A 362 19.33 9.62 0.41
CA LEU A 362 19.22 8.32 1.09
C LEU A 362 18.12 7.44 0.46
N PRO A 363 18.35 6.12 0.33
CA PRO A 363 17.34 5.19 -0.19
C PRO A 363 16.12 5.13 0.75
N ILE A 364 14.94 4.85 0.18
CA ILE A 364 13.71 4.64 0.97
C ILE A 364 13.76 3.25 1.60
N GLU A 365 13.93 3.19 2.91
CA GLU A 365 13.96 1.94 3.67
C GLU A 365 12.56 1.37 3.89
N ARG A 366 12.49 0.08 4.23
CA ARG A 366 11.22 -0.65 4.44
C ARG A 366 10.31 0.00 5.49
N ALA A 367 10.89 0.53 6.58
CA ALA A 367 10.14 1.19 7.64
C ALA A 367 9.43 2.47 7.15
N GLU A 368 10.02 3.16 6.16
CA GLU A 368 9.45 4.39 5.58
C GLU A 368 8.29 4.06 4.63
N ARG A 369 8.36 2.93 3.91
CA ARG A 369 7.34 2.53 2.92
C ARG A 369 5.93 2.43 3.51
N GLY A 370 5.81 1.93 4.75
CA GLY A 370 4.51 1.82 5.43
C GLY A 370 3.88 3.18 5.71
N GLN A 371 4.68 4.16 6.12
CA GLN A 371 4.22 5.53 6.33
C GLN A 371 3.90 6.22 5.00
N ILE A 372 4.70 5.98 3.96
CA ILE A 372 4.52 6.56 2.63
C ILE A 372 3.24 6.09 1.96
N LEU A 373 2.83 4.83 2.16
CA LEU A 373 1.65 4.26 1.52
C LEU A 373 0.38 4.31 2.40
N ASP A 374 0.50 4.77 3.64
CA ASP A 374 -0.57 4.69 4.66
C ASP A 374 -1.14 3.26 4.78
N GLU A 375 -0.28 2.27 4.56
CA GLU A 375 -0.63 0.85 4.46
C GLU A 375 0.61 -0.02 4.64
N SER A 376 0.48 -1.12 5.38
CA SER A 376 1.54 -2.10 5.53
C SER A 376 1.64 -2.98 4.29
N LEU A 377 2.86 -3.15 3.76
CA LEU A 377 3.10 -4.00 2.60
C LEU A 377 3.42 -5.44 3.01
N PRO A 378 2.97 -6.44 2.23
CA PRO A 378 3.24 -7.84 2.52
C PRO A 378 4.74 -8.18 2.46
N ALA A 379 5.15 -9.14 3.30
CA ALA A 379 6.48 -9.71 3.21
C ALA A 379 6.65 -10.49 1.89
N GLY A 380 7.83 -10.37 1.27
CA GLY A 380 8.13 -10.94 -0.05
C GLY A 380 7.81 -10.01 -1.23
N LEU A 381 7.21 -8.83 -1.00
CA LEU A 381 6.99 -7.86 -2.08
C LEU A 381 8.34 -7.30 -2.58
N VAL A 382 8.67 -7.61 -3.84
CA VAL A 382 9.81 -7.01 -4.53
C VAL A 382 9.38 -5.68 -5.13
N TRP A 383 10.13 -4.63 -4.77
CA TRP A 383 9.94 -3.30 -5.32
C TRP A 383 10.93 -3.10 -6.45
N SER A 384 10.50 -3.24 -7.71
CA SER A 384 11.27 -2.74 -8.85
C SER A 384 10.88 -1.26 -9.03
N GLY A 385 11.51 -0.39 -8.26
CA GLY A 385 11.46 1.04 -8.54
C GLY A 385 12.23 1.29 -9.84
N ASN A 386 11.77 2.24 -10.65
CA ASN A 386 12.63 2.77 -11.71
C ASN A 386 13.78 3.50 -11.02
N ASP A 387 14.98 2.96 -11.18
CA ASP A 387 16.24 3.67 -10.93
C ASP A 387 16.32 4.96 -11.77
#